data_AF-A0A4Y2UVA4-F1
#
_entry.id   AF-A0A4Y2UVA4-F1
#
_cell.length_a   1.000
_cell.length_b   1.000
_cell.length_c   1.000
_cell.angle_alpha   90.00
_cell.angle_beta   90.00
_cell.angle_gamma   90.00
#
_symmetry.space_group_name_H-M   'P 1'
#
loop_
_entity.id
_entity.type
_entity.pdbx_description
1 polymer ?
#
loop_
_entity_poly.entity_id
_entity_poly.type
_entity_poly.pdbx_seq_one_letter_code
_entity_poly.pdbx_strand_id
1 'polypeptide(L)'
;MSTKELLEHPPYSPDAAPRDFHLFGSLHKQWHFGIDAEVQQAVLTFLHDLVADFFLTGFDTSSVHRLNKCLDNQVIMLRSNMYQCLATLSISLNSRKKFLSQRAFTPSIKAR
;
A
#
# COMPACT_ATOMS: atom_id res chain seq x y z
N MET A 1 11.98 -8.63 32.77
CA MET A 1 11.55 -7.73 31.69
C MET A 1 11.25 -8.59 30.46
N SER A 2 10.01 -8.63 29.99
CA SER A 2 9.65 -9.38 28.78
C SER A 2 10.06 -8.57 27.56
N THR A 3 11.06 -9.03 26.81
CA THR A 3 11.47 -8.42 25.55
C THR A 3 10.41 -8.74 24.49
N LYS A 4 9.69 -7.72 24.02
CA LYS A 4 8.78 -7.85 22.88
C LYS A 4 9.62 -7.82 21.61
N GLU A 5 9.62 -8.91 20.85
CA GLU A 5 10.15 -8.89 19.49
C GLU A 5 9.18 -8.12 18.59
N LEU A 6 9.72 -7.20 17.79
CA LEU A 6 8.94 -6.38 16.87
C LEU A 6 8.89 -7.09 15.52
N LEU A 7 7.68 -7.44 15.07
CA LEU A 7 7.48 -7.92 13.71
C LEU A 7 7.53 -6.75 12.74
N GLU A 8 8.40 -6.80 11.74
CA GLU A 8 8.46 -5.77 10.70
C GLU A 8 7.15 -5.75 9.90
N HIS A 9 6.54 -4.56 9.81
CA HIS A 9 5.30 -4.35 9.07
C HIS A 9 5.56 -3.43 7.88
N PRO A 10 5.21 -3.85 6.65
CA PRO A 10 5.41 -2.99 5.49
C PRO A 10 4.50 -1.75 5.54
N PRO A 11 4.97 -0.59 5.05
CA PRO A 11 4.17 0.62 5.01
C PRO A 11 2.91 0.42 4.15
N TYR A 12 1.78 0.96 4.62
CA TYR A 12 0.47 0.97 3.93
C TYR A 12 -0.07 -0.42 3.53
N SER A 13 0.17 -1.45 4.34
CA SER A 13 -0.35 -2.80 4.07
C SER A 13 -1.39 -3.27 5.09
N PRO A 14 -2.63 -2.78 5.02
CA PRO A 14 -3.72 -3.28 5.87
C PRO A 14 -4.02 -4.77 5.62
N ASP A 15 -3.69 -5.31 4.43
CA ASP A 15 -3.86 -6.73 4.10
C ASP A 15 -2.91 -7.66 4.87
N ALA A 16 -1.82 -7.12 5.43
CA ALA A 16 -0.82 -7.86 6.21
C ALA A 16 -1.16 -7.93 7.70
N ALA A 17 -2.05 -7.07 8.19
CA ALA A 17 -2.41 -7.00 9.60
C ALA A 17 -3.69 -7.80 9.88
N PRO A 18 -3.64 -8.87 10.72
CA PRO A 18 -4.84 -9.63 11.10
C PRO A 18 -5.95 -8.74 11.67
N ARG A 19 -5.59 -7.67 12.37
CA ARG A 19 -6.55 -6.73 12.93
C ARG A 19 -7.37 -6.03 11.84
N ASP A 20 -6.73 -5.62 10.75
CA ASP A 20 -7.35 -4.79 9.73
C ASP A 20 -8.24 -5.63 8.80
N PHE A 21 -7.75 -6.76 8.30
CA PHE A 21 -8.53 -7.57 7.36
C PHE A 21 -9.53 -8.53 8.04
N HIS A 22 -9.26 -9.01 9.26
CA HIS A 22 -10.10 -10.02 9.94
C HIS A 22 -11.02 -9.39 10.97
N LEU A 23 -10.46 -8.71 11.98
CA LEU A 23 -11.26 -8.11 13.05
C LEU A 23 -12.10 -6.94 12.53
N PHE A 24 -11.48 -5.92 11.95
CA PHE A 24 -12.24 -4.76 11.43
C PHE A 24 -13.03 -5.08 10.16
N GLY A 25 -12.55 -6.01 9.33
CA GLY A 25 -13.30 -6.52 8.18
C GLY A 25 -14.63 -7.18 8.56
N SER A 26 -14.67 -7.87 9.71
CA SER A 26 -15.91 -8.47 10.22
C SER A 26 -16.82 -7.46 10.94
N LEU A 27 -16.26 -6.40 11.53
CA LEU A 27 -17.00 -5.32 12.20
C LEU A 27 -17.84 -4.46 11.22
N HIS A 28 -17.38 -4.28 9.97
CA HIS A 28 -17.91 -3.30 9.02
C HIS A 28 -19.36 -3.54 8.53
N LYS A 29 -20.01 -4.66 8.89
CA LYS A 29 -21.35 -5.00 8.40
C LYS A 29 -22.49 -4.25 9.08
N GLN A 30 -22.23 -3.48 10.13
CA GLN A 30 -23.28 -2.91 11.01
C GLN A 30 -23.11 -1.40 11.32
N TRP A 31 -22.49 -0.59 10.44
CA TRP A 31 -22.06 0.78 10.80
C TRP A 31 -23.03 1.91 10.45
N HIS A 32 -24.27 1.81 10.93
CA HIS A 32 -25.19 2.95 10.92
C HIS A 32 -25.65 3.23 12.35
N PHE A 33 -25.00 4.20 12.99
CA PHE A 33 -25.28 4.62 14.36
C PHE A 33 -25.55 6.12 14.39
N GLY A 34 -26.49 6.56 15.23
CA GLY A 34 -26.86 7.96 15.40
C GLY A 34 -26.03 8.69 16.46
N ILE A 35 -25.51 7.96 17.45
CA ILE A 35 -24.75 8.52 18.58
C ILE A 35 -23.62 7.59 19.06
N ASP A 36 -22.60 8.16 19.70
CA ASP A 36 -21.41 7.42 20.16
C ASP A 36 -21.74 6.28 21.16
N ALA A 37 -22.77 6.44 21.98
CA ALA A 37 -23.20 5.42 22.93
C ALA A 37 -23.67 4.13 22.22
N GLU A 38 -24.34 4.28 21.06
CA GLU A 38 -24.75 3.14 20.23
C GLU A 38 -23.54 2.44 19.63
N VAL A 39 -22.54 3.21 19.18
CA VAL A 39 -21.27 2.66 18.65
C VAL A 39 -20.55 1.85 19.73
N GLN A 40 -20.40 2.39 20.93
CA GLN A 40 -19.72 1.72 22.04
C GLN A 40 -20.42 0.41 22.41
N GLN A 41 -21.75 0.44 22.53
CA GLN A 41 -22.53 -0.74 22.86
C GLN A 41 -22.43 -1.80 21.77
N ALA A 42 -22.51 -1.41 20.49
CA ALA A 42 -22.40 -2.34 19.37
C ALA A 42 -21.02 -3.00 19.28
N VAL A 43 -19.94 -2.23 19.48
CA VAL A 43 -18.57 -2.78 19.50
C VAL A 43 -18.38 -3.74 20.67
N LEU A 44 -18.88 -3.41 21.86
CA LEU A 44 -18.78 -4.29 23.03
C LEU A 44 -19.54 -5.59 22.84
N THR A 45 -20.77 -5.53 22.35
CA THR A 45 -21.57 -6.72 22.04
C THR A 45 -20.87 -7.58 20.99
N PHE A 46 -20.39 -6.96 19.91
CA PHE A 46 -19.64 -7.66 18.87
C PHE A 46 -18.41 -8.38 19.44
N LEU A 47 -17.57 -7.70 20.22
CA LEU A 47 -16.37 -8.30 20.81
C LEU A 47 -16.70 -9.41 21.81
N HIS A 48 -17.81 -9.31 22.54
CA HIS A 48 -18.28 -10.33 23.48
C HIS A 48 -18.72 -11.60 22.74
N ASP A 49 -19.32 -11.45 21.56
CA ASP A 49 -19.79 -12.58 20.74
C ASP A 49 -18.65 -13.29 19.98
N LEU A 50 -17.44 -12.72 19.95
CA LEU A 50 -16.27 -13.35 19.35
C LEU A 50 -15.69 -14.45 20.26
N VAL A 51 -15.74 -15.69 19.79
CA VAL A 51 -15.08 -16.83 20.44
C VAL A 51 -13.58 -16.85 20.18
N ALA A 52 -12.80 -17.53 21.04
CA ALA A 52 -11.34 -17.61 20.91
C ALA A 52 -10.88 -18.11 19.52
N ASP A 53 -11.62 -19.05 18.93
CA ASP A 53 -11.36 -19.59 17.59
C ASP A 53 -11.41 -18.51 16.50
N PHE A 54 -12.18 -17.44 16.68
CA PHE A 54 -12.20 -16.32 15.74
C PHE A 54 -10.83 -15.64 15.68
N PHE A 55 -10.22 -15.38 16.84
CA PHE A 55 -8.91 -14.74 16.90
C PHE A 55 -7.82 -15.66 16.35
N LEU A 56 -7.84 -16.95 16.74
CA LEU A 56 -6.92 -17.96 16.21
C LEU A 56 -7.02 -18.05 14.69
N THR A 57 -8.24 -18.15 14.15
CA THR A 57 -8.47 -18.15 12.70
C THR A 57 -7.92 -16.89 12.04
N GLY A 58 -8.05 -15.72 12.66
CA GLY A 58 -7.47 -14.47 12.13
C GLY A 58 -5.95 -14.50 12.05
N PHE A 59 -5.29 -15.01 13.09
CA PHE A 59 -3.84 -15.20 13.10
C PHE A 59 -3.38 -16.28 12.13
N ASP A 60 -4.09 -17.40 12.02
CA ASP A 60 -3.78 -18.48 11.08
C ASP A 60 -4.04 -18.06 9.63
N THR A 61 -5.07 -17.26 9.38
CA THR A 61 -5.38 -16.69 8.06
C THR A 61 -4.34 -15.64 7.65
N SER A 62 -3.72 -14.96 8.63
CA SER A 62 -2.55 -14.08 8.45
C SER A 62 -1.27 -14.85 8.06
N SER A 63 -1.36 -16.15 7.78
CA SER A 63 -0.26 -16.99 7.31
C SER A 63 0.53 -16.42 6.13
N VAL A 64 1.67 -17.08 5.90
CA VAL A 64 2.64 -16.88 4.81
C VAL A 64 1.99 -16.51 3.47
N HIS A 65 0.82 -17.02 3.11
CA HIS A 65 0.17 -16.67 1.84
C HIS A 65 -0.21 -15.19 1.73
N ARG A 66 -0.88 -14.61 2.74
CA ARG A 66 -1.30 -13.20 2.71
C ARG A 66 -0.10 -12.26 2.78
N LEU A 67 0.88 -12.62 3.63
CA LEU A 67 2.14 -11.90 3.72
C LEU A 67 2.91 -11.96 2.40
N ASN A 68 3.03 -13.13 1.77
CA ASN A 68 3.68 -13.27 0.47
C ASN A 68 2.98 -12.45 -0.60
N LYS A 69 1.65 -12.48 -0.66
CA LYS A 69 0.89 -11.65 -1.61
C LYS A 69 1.11 -10.15 -1.38
N CYS A 70 1.17 -9.73 -0.12
CA CYS A 70 1.50 -8.35 0.24
C CYS A 70 2.91 -7.97 -0.25
N LEU A 71 3.89 -8.83 -0.04
CA LEU A 71 5.27 -8.61 -0.51
C LEU A 71 5.33 -8.57 -2.04
N ASP A 72 4.65 -9.49 -2.74
CA ASP A 72 4.57 -9.53 -4.19
C ASP A 72 3.96 -8.24 -4.76
N ASN A 73 2.85 -7.78 -4.17
CA ASN A 73 2.20 -6.53 -4.57
C ASN A 73 3.13 -5.32 -4.38
N GLN A 74 3.88 -5.27 -3.28
CA GLN A 74 4.87 -4.21 -3.05
C GLN A 74 5.98 -4.24 -4.11
N VAL A 75 6.51 -5.43 -4.43
CA VAL A 75 7.53 -5.60 -5.47
C VAL A 75 6.98 -5.17 -6.84
N ILE A 76 5.75 -5.54 -7.18
CA ILE A 76 5.09 -5.15 -8.45
C ILE A 76 4.91 -3.63 -8.53
N MET A 77 4.47 -2.98 -7.46
CA MET A 77 4.32 -1.51 -7.42
C MET A 77 5.67 -0.81 -7.58
N LEU A 78 6.70 -1.21 -6.83
CA LEU A 78 8.05 -0.64 -6.91
C LEU A 78 8.65 -0.82 -8.30
N ARG A 79 8.51 -2.03 -8.86
CA ARG A 79 8.97 -2.36 -10.22
C ARG A 79 8.27 -1.50 -11.26
N SER A 80 6.96 -1.33 -11.17
CA SER A 80 6.18 -0.50 -12.10
C SER A 80 6.59 0.97 -12.01
N ASN A 81 6.76 1.51 -10.81
CA ASN A 81 7.26 2.87 -10.60
C ASN A 81 8.67 3.06 -11.17
N MET A 82 9.57 2.09 -10.96
CA MET A 82 10.91 2.12 -11.53
C MET A 82 10.89 2.17 -13.07
N TYR A 83 10.09 1.32 -13.72
CA TYR A 83 9.96 1.33 -15.18
C TYR A 83 9.39 2.65 -15.72
N GLN A 84 8.40 3.24 -15.04
CA GLN A 84 7.83 4.53 -15.43
C GLN A 84 8.86 5.68 -15.32
N CYS A 85 9.67 5.69 -14.25
CA CYS A 85 10.76 6.65 -14.09
C CYS A 85 11.81 6.52 -15.20
N LEU A 86 12.23 5.29 -15.52
CA LEU A 86 13.22 5.02 -16.56
C LEU A 86 12.70 5.41 -17.96
N ALA A 87 11.44 5.10 -18.26
CA ALA A 87 10.79 5.50 -19.51
C ALA A 87 10.76 7.03 -19.66
N THR A 88 10.37 7.73 -18.60
CA THR A 88 10.31 9.20 -18.58
C THR A 88 11.70 9.82 -18.75
N LEU A 89 12.72 9.27 -18.09
CA LEU A 89 14.10 9.72 -18.23
C LEU A 89 14.62 9.50 -19.65
N SER A 90 14.34 8.33 -20.25
CA SER A 90 14.71 8.02 -21.64
C SER A 90 14.07 9.01 -22.62
N ILE A 91 12.78 9.30 -22.48
CA ILE A 91 12.07 10.30 -23.28
C ILE A 91 12.70 11.69 -23.08
N SER A 92 12.96 12.10 -21.84
CA SER A 92 13.59 13.39 -21.53
C SER A 92 14.98 13.52 -22.15
N LEU A 93 15.81 12.48 -22.05
CA LEU A 93 17.16 12.44 -22.61
C LEU A 93 17.13 12.47 -24.14
N ASN A 94 16.22 11.74 -24.77
CA ASN A 94 16.06 11.74 -26.23
C ASN A 94 15.56 13.11 -26.74
N SER A 95 14.63 13.74 -26.03
CA SER A 95 14.18 15.10 -26.32
C SER A 95 15.31 16.13 -26.16
N ARG A 96 16.14 16.02 -25.11
CA ARG A 96 17.33 16.87 -24.94
C ARG A 96 18.35 16.67 -26.06
N LYS A 97 18.64 15.42 -26.44
CA LYS A 97 19.54 15.11 -27.57
C LYS A 97 19.04 15.72 -28.88
N LYS A 98 17.74 15.62 -29.15
CA LYS A 98 17.11 16.20 -30.36
C LYS A 98 17.19 17.73 -30.35
N PHE A 99 16.94 18.37 -29.20
CA PHE A 99 17.07 19.82 -29.05
C PHE A 99 18.52 20.31 -29.27
N LEU A 100 19.50 19.62 -28.69
CA LEU A 100 20.92 19.95 -28.86
C LEU A 100 21.40 19.74 -30.31
N SER A 101 20.92 18.69 -30.98
CA SER A 101 21.21 18.43 -32.39
C SER A 101 20.62 19.50 -33.32
N GLN A 102 19.43 20.02 -33.04
CA GLN A 102 18.83 21.13 -33.80
C GLN A 102 19.58 22.45 -33.59
N ARG A 103 20.09 22.70 -32.37
CA ARG A 103 20.89 23.90 -32.05
C ARG A 103 22.27 23.92 -32.71
N ALA A 104 22.85 22.74 -32.95
CA ALA A 104 24.12 22.61 -33.69
C ALA A 104 23.98 22.89 -35.19
N PHE A 105 22.75 22.95 -35.73
CA PHE A 105 22.47 23.08 -37.16
C PHE A 105 21.84 24.43 -37.57
N THR A 106 21.84 25.44 -36.69
CA THR A 106 21.46 26.81 -37.10
C THR A 106 22.67 27.51 -37.72
N PRO A 107 22.68 27.81 -39.03
CA PRO A 107 23.74 28.64 -39.59
C PRO A 107 23.62 30.04 -38.99
N SER A 108 24.73 30.58 -38.51
CA SER A 108 24.82 31.98 -38.10
C SER A 108 24.40 32.85 -39.29
N ILE A 109 23.18 33.40 -39.26
CA ILE A 109 22.73 34.39 -40.23
C ILE A 109 23.58 35.63 -39.96
N LYS A 110 24.64 35.80 -40.75
CA LYS A 110 25.48 36.99 -40.74
C LYS A 110 24.64 38.12 -41.34
N ALA A 111 24.10 38.98 -40.47
CA ALA A 111 23.38 40.19 -40.85
C ALA A 111 24.30 41.06 -41.73
N ARG A 112 23.77 41.51 -42.86
CA ARG A 112 24.40 42.47 -43.78
C ARG A 112 23.80 43.84 -43.54
#